data_AF-A0A7S4JA59-F1
#
_entry.id   AF-A0A7S4JA59-F1
#
_cell.length_a   1.000
_cell.length_b   1.000
_cell.length_c   1.000
_cell.angle_alpha   90.00
_cell.angle_beta   90.00
_cell.angle_gamma   90.00
#
_symmetry.space_group_name_H-M   'P 1'
#
loop_
_entity.id
_entity.type
_entity.pdbx_description
1 polymer ?
#
loop_
_entity_poly.entity_id
_entity_poly.type
_entity_poly.pdbx_seq_one_letter_code
_entity_poly.pdbx_strand_id
1 'polypeptide(L)'
;PGVCTLGGRYGNCEPVSKMGVLSVHTPDGLTAERWRAGLTTFSDLKASGHSTARVVQGVGAKSGAGGAAASGVIAKYFSDKRFGFVSPSGGGRDLFFHESSVEPGLRVRPGLAVTYSVGADKRGRPECKSVAASDAAGAGARSDAKSGSADGAHVRLRCFSMNQPFAGLVAHGHKTLETRNGTMFMGSEGEMVLLHVGRRTYPDGGKHLDIMRRAGVAEEDIGRLTRLPRGFDRGQVVAILELGETELLDRETRCTHDIEHQACAYGDDMGKYATRVLRTAWLSSPVPMRGQPGLFNVQVPLAAIPDGWKVRDGTVTQGSSDDVSETDLVFEFEV
;
A
#
# COMPACT_ATOMS: atom_id res chain seq x y z
N PRO A 1 19.02 17.78 29.81
CA PRO A 1 18.59 16.85 28.74
C PRO A 1 17.27 16.15 29.11
N GLY A 2 16.18 16.49 28.43
CA GLY A 2 14.88 15.84 28.63
C GLY A 2 14.66 14.75 27.59
N VAL A 3 14.16 13.59 28.02
CA VAL A 3 13.67 12.50 27.17
C VAL A 3 12.18 12.42 27.35
N CYS A 4 11.41 12.35 26.27
CA CYS A 4 9.97 12.38 26.37
C CYS A 4 9.26 11.56 25.29
N THR A 5 8.19 10.93 25.73
CA THR A 5 7.34 10.00 24.98
C THR A 5 5.93 10.57 24.83
N LEU A 6 5.39 10.41 23.62
CA LEU A 6 3.98 10.58 23.19
C LEU A 6 3.45 12.01 22.91
N GLY A 7 2.89 12.17 21.70
CA GLY A 7 2.06 13.31 21.25
C GLY A 7 2.65 14.12 20.07
N GLY A 8 2.12 13.97 18.85
CA GLY A 8 2.58 14.73 17.67
C GLY A 8 3.91 14.25 17.06
N ARG A 9 4.39 14.91 15.99
CA ARG A 9 5.60 14.50 15.23
C ARG A 9 6.87 14.41 16.09
N TYR A 10 6.94 15.16 17.20
CA TYR A 10 8.12 15.25 18.08
C TYR A 10 7.82 15.10 19.59
N GLY A 11 6.63 14.63 19.99
CA GLY A 11 6.27 14.61 21.42
C GLY A 11 6.23 16.03 22.02
N ASN A 12 6.59 16.15 23.30
CA ASN A 12 6.76 17.44 23.96
C ASN A 12 8.13 18.12 23.65
N CYS A 13 8.92 17.62 22.70
CA CYS A 13 10.22 18.23 22.37
C CYS A 13 10.03 19.66 21.86
N GLU A 14 8.91 19.95 21.19
CA GLU A 14 8.59 21.30 20.73
C GLU A 14 8.41 22.31 21.88
N PRO A 15 7.54 22.09 22.89
CA PRO A 15 7.44 23.01 24.03
C PRO A 15 8.72 23.07 24.87
N VAL A 16 9.47 21.98 25.02
CA VAL A 16 10.74 21.99 25.77
C VAL A 16 11.82 22.78 25.02
N SER A 17 11.92 22.63 23.70
CA SER A 17 12.92 23.35 22.90
C SER A 17 12.73 24.88 22.93
N LYS A 18 11.48 25.35 23.07
CA LYS A 18 11.15 26.78 23.25
C LYS A 18 11.72 27.39 24.55
N MET A 19 12.12 26.57 25.52
CA MET A 19 12.81 27.04 26.73
C MET A 19 14.32 27.26 26.53
N GLY A 20 14.82 27.23 25.29
CA GLY A 20 16.21 27.51 24.95
C GLY A 20 17.13 26.28 24.89
N VAL A 21 16.59 25.08 25.13
CA VAL A 21 17.36 23.84 25.23
C VAL A 21 17.26 23.00 23.94
N LEU A 22 18.36 22.33 23.59
CA LEU A 22 18.36 21.35 22.51
C LEU A 22 17.54 20.13 22.94
N SER A 23 16.51 19.79 22.16
CA SER A 23 15.67 18.62 22.41
C SER A 23 15.94 17.56 21.35
N VAL A 24 16.22 16.32 21.77
CA VAL A 24 16.51 15.21 20.85
C VAL A 24 15.33 14.24 20.83
N HIS A 25 14.60 14.21 19.71
CA HIS A 25 13.45 13.34 19.55
C HIS A 25 13.92 11.89 19.26
N THR A 26 13.60 10.98 20.17
CA THR A 26 13.98 9.56 20.13
C THR A 26 12.75 8.66 20.26
N PRO A 27 11.92 8.54 19.22
CA PRO A 27 10.63 7.85 19.32
C PRO A 27 10.76 6.35 19.65
N ASP A 28 11.91 5.75 19.34
CA ASP A 28 12.22 4.34 19.66
C ASP A 28 13.07 4.18 20.93
N GLY A 29 13.14 5.22 21.78
CA GLY A 29 13.90 5.23 23.03
C GLY A 29 15.30 5.83 22.94
N LEU A 30 15.82 6.29 24.09
CA LEU A 30 17.16 6.87 24.22
C LEU A 30 18.21 5.76 24.35
N THR A 31 19.17 5.74 23.44
CA THR A 31 20.37 4.87 23.52
C THR A 31 21.61 5.70 23.85
N ALA A 32 22.67 5.04 24.34
CA ALA A 32 23.95 5.72 24.61
C ALA A 32 24.56 6.39 23.36
N GLU A 33 24.33 5.83 22.17
CA GLU A 33 24.76 6.42 20.90
C GLU A 33 23.97 7.69 20.57
N ARG A 34 22.63 7.63 20.63
CA ARG A 34 21.76 8.78 20.40
C ARG A 34 22.01 9.90 21.42
N TRP A 35 22.33 9.52 22.66
CA TRP A 35 22.74 10.42 23.72
C TRP A 35 24.03 11.19 23.36
N ARG A 36 25.09 10.48 22.95
CA ARG A 36 26.35 11.10 22.54
C ARG A 36 26.17 11.99 21.31
N ALA A 37 25.40 11.54 20.31
CA ALA A 37 25.10 12.34 19.12
C ALA A 37 24.37 13.66 19.47
N GLY A 38 23.46 13.60 20.45
CA GLY A 38 22.81 14.79 21.00
C GLY A 38 23.81 15.76 21.66
N LEU A 39 24.76 15.25 22.43
CA LEU A 39 25.81 16.06 23.07
C LEU A 39 26.75 16.71 22.04
N THR A 40 27.18 15.97 21.02
CA THR A 40 27.99 16.52 19.92
C THR A 40 27.26 17.66 19.22
N THR A 41 25.99 17.44 18.86
CA THR A 41 25.16 18.47 18.20
C THR A 41 25.01 19.72 19.08
N PHE A 42 24.85 19.54 20.40
CA PHE A 42 24.79 20.67 21.33
C PHE A 42 26.12 21.45 21.37
N SER A 43 27.25 20.74 21.43
CA SER A 43 28.59 21.33 21.44
C SER A 43 28.85 22.16 20.17
N ASP A 44 28.52 21.61 19.01
CA ASP A 44 28.71 22.27 17.71
C ASP A 44 27.85 23.54 17.58
N LEU A 45 26.60 23.49 18.05
CA LEU A 45 25.71 24.65 18.06
C LEU A 45 26.22 25.75 18.99
N LYS A 46 26.73 25.38 20.16
CA LYS A 46 27.35 26.33 21.10
C LYS A 46 28.61 26.96 20.51
N ALA A 47 29.49 26.16 19.91
CA ALA A 47 30.73 26.65 19.32
C ALA A 47 30.48 27.56 18.11
N SER A 48 29.43 27.29 17.35
CA SER A 48 29.05 28.09 16.17
C SER A 48 28.14 29.29 16.49
N GLY A 49 27.84 29.55 17.78
CA GLY A 49 26.96 30.66 18.20
C GLY A 49 25.50 30.51 17.79
N HIS A 50 25.10 29.36 17.28
CA HIS A 50 23.73 29.11 16.84
C HIS A 50 22.81 28.78 18.01
N SER A 51 21.56 29.21 17.92
CA SER A 51 20.55 28.92 18.94
C SER A 51 20.34 27.41 19.13
N THR A 52 20.42 26.98 20.38
CA THR A 52 20.15 25.61 20.82
C THR A 52 18.65 25.31 20.97
N ALA A 53 17.77 26.30 20.83
CA ALA A 53 16.32 26.17 20.94
C ALA A 53 15.70 25.45 19.73
N ARG A 54 15.98 24.16 19.57
CA ARG A 54 15.50 23.37 18.43
C ARG A 54 15.28 21.91 18.79
N VAL A 55 14.43 21.25 18.02
CA VAL A 55 14.25 19.80 18.05
C VAL A 55 15.11 19.19 16.96
N VAL A 56 15.98 18.25 17.34
CA VAL A 56 16.74 17.42 16.41
C VAL A 56 16.26 15.99 16.51
N GLN A 57 16.14 15.30 15.37
CA GLN A 57 15.83 13.88 15.38
C GLN A 57 17.09 13.12 15.80
N GLY A 58 16.98 12.18 16.74
CA GLY A 58 18.08 11.31 17.14
C GLY A 58 18.53 10.46 15.96
N VAL A 59 19.47 10.98 15.17
CA VAL A 59 20.04 10.29 14.02
C VAL A 59 20.95 9.18 14.50
N GLY A 60 20.68 7.95 14.05
CA GLY A 60 21.74 6.97 13.84
C GLY A 60 22.75 7.58 12.87
N ALA A 61 24.03 7.42 13.18
CA ALA A 61 25.11 8.11 12.49
C ALA A 61 25.03 7.96 10.96
N LYS A 62 25.27 9.09 10.29
CA LYS A 62 25.54 9.19 8.86
C LYS A 62 26.74 8.33 8.48
N SER A 63 26.74 7.79 7.26
CA SER A 63 27.94 7.80 6.44
C SER A 63 27.74 8.81 5.31
N GLY A 64 28.22 10.03 5.54
CA GLY A 64 28.66 10.89 4.45
C GLY A 64 30.05 10.41 4.06
N ALA A 65 30.09 9.58 3.02
CA ALA A 65 31.28 9.22 2.25
C ALA A 65 30.73 8.82 0.89
N GLY A 66 31.36 9.25 -0.21
CA GLY A 66 31.01 8.75 -1.55
C GLY A 66 30.95 7.22 -1.49
N GLY A 67 29.77 6.64 -1.71
CA GLY A 67 29.47 5.36 -1.09
C GLY A 67 28.49 4.54 -1.90
N ALA A 68 29.08 3.68 -2.74
CA ALA A 68 28.53 2.52 -3.43
C ALA A 68 27.26 2.75 -4.28
N ALA A 69 27.42 2.50 -5.57
CA ALA A 69 26.32 2.19 -6.46
C ALA A 69 25.45 1.08 -5.84
N ALA A 70 24.25 1.44 -5.38
CA ALA A 70 23.26 0.49 -4.90
C ALA A 70 22.59 -0.17 -6.11
N SER A 71 22.29 -1.45 -6.05
CA SER A 71 21.58 -2.14 -7.14
C SER A 71 20.07 -2.15 -6.88
N GLY A 72 19.30 -2.20 -7.95
CA GLY A 72 17.84 -2.34 -7.91
C GLY A 72 17.26 -2.61 -9.28
N VAL A 73 15.94 -2.66 -9.35
CA VAL A 73 15.20 -2.89 -10.60
C VAL A 73 14.23 -1.75 -10.83
N ILE A 74 14.08 -1.27 -12.07
CA ILE A 74 13.06 -0.29 -12.41
C ILE A 74 11.68 -0.89 -12.15
N ALA A 75 10.99 -0.40 -11.13
CA ALA A 75 9.65 -0.87 -10.76
C ALA A 75 8.60 -0.31 -11.72
N LYS A 76 8.70 0.99 -12.04
CA LYS A 76 7.80 1.69 -12.96
C LYS A 76 8.55 2.82 -13.67
N TYR A 77 8.18 3.08 -14.92
CA TYR A 77 8.67 4.20 -15.69
C TYR A 77 7.53 4.81 -16.50
N PHE A 78 7.40 6.14 -16.45
CA PHE A 78 6.39 6.91 -17.18
C PHE A 78 7.11 7.73 -18.25
N SER A 79 7.15 7.22 -19.49
CA SER A 79 7.83 7.86 -20.62
C SER A 79 7.33 9.29 -20.86
N ASP A 80 6.01 9.48 -20.82
CA ASP A 80 5.38 10.78 -21.14
C ASP A 80 5.72 11.85 -20.11
N LYS A 81 5.97 11.41 -18.87
CA LYS A 81 6.28 12.29 -17.72
C LYS A 81 7.77 12.26 -17.34
N ARG A 82 8.59 11.48 -18.04
CA ARG A 82 10.05 11.41 -17.89
C ARG A 82 10.54 11.14 -16.46
N PHE A 83 9.82 10.29 -15.72
CA PHE A 83 10.22 9.86 -14.37
C PHE A 83 9.84 8.41 -14.08
N GLY A 84 10.44 7.82 -13.04
CA GLY A 84 10.12 6.47 -12.62
C GLY A 84 10.51 6.17 -11.17
N PHE A 85 10.48 4.89 -10.84
CA PHE A 85 10.84 4.37 -9.53
C PHE A 85 11.76 3.15 -9.63
N VAL A 86 12.76 3.10 -8.76
CA VAL A 86 13.64 1.94 -8.57
C VAL A 86 13.23 1.21 -7.30
N SER A 87 13.03 -0.11 -7.39
CA SER A 87 12.92 -0.97 -6.22
C SER A 87 14.32 -1.42 -5.79
N PRO A 88 14.78 -1.08 -4.57
CA PRO A 88 16.09 -1.50 -4.07
C PRO A 88 16.21 -3.02 -3.96
N SER A 89 17.34 -3.62 -4.36
CA SER A 89 17.60 -5.06 -4.19
C SER A 89 17.62 -5.48 -2.72
N GLY A 90 18.01 -4.57 -1.81
CA GLY A 90 18.01 -4.81 -0.35
C GLY A 90 16.65 -4.65 0.32
N GLY A 91 15.57 -4.50 -0.45
CA GLY A 91 14.23 -4.22 0.05
C GLY A 91 14.05 -2.77 0.53
N GLY A 92 12.81 -2.40 0.84
CA GLY A 92 12.45 -1.05 1.27
C GLY A 92 11.39 -0.40 0.39
N ARG A 93 11.29 0.93 0.47
CA ARG A 93 10.35 1.70 -0.36
C ARG A 93 10.97 1.99 -1.71
N ASP A 94 10.14 1.99 -2.74
CA ASP A 94 10.52 2.43 -4.08
C ASP A 94 11.08 3.86 -4.06
N LEU A 95 12.20 4.05 -4.74
CA LEU A 95 12.95 5.30 -4.79
C LEU A 95 12.67 6.02 -6.11
N PHE A 96 12.27 7.28 -6.00
CA PHE A 96 11.96 8.12 -7.15
C PHE A 96 13.23 8.48 -7.92
N PHE A 97 13.17 8.43 -9.26
CA PHE A 97 14.19 9.00 -10.14
C PHE A 97 13.54 9.81 -11.26
N HIS A 98 14.24 10.85 -11.70
CA HIS A 98 13.88 11.60 -12.90
C HIS A 98 14.76 11.12 -14.08
N GLU A 99 14.28 11.22 -15.32
CA GLU A 99 15.04 10.78 -16.50
C GLU A 99 16.37 11.54 -16.65
N SER A 100 16.45 12.78 -16.15
CA SER A 100 17.71 13.54 -16.10
C SER A 100 18.79 12.93 -15.21
N SER A 101 18.44 12.00 -14.33
CA SER A 101 19.36 11.24 -13.48
C SER A 101 19.75 9.89 -14.09
N VAL A 102 19.21 9.57 -15.27
CA VAL A 102 19.51 8.35 -16.02
C VAL A 102 20.70 8.59 -16.94
N GLU A 103 21.57 7.60 -17.06
CA GLU A 103 22.69 7.62 -17.99
C GLU A 103 22.22 7.87 -19.44
N PRO A 104 22.82 8.83 -20.16
CA PRO A 104 22.45 9.11 -21.54
C PRO A 104 22.54 7.87 -22.44
N GLY A 105 21.46 7.58 -23.18
CA GLY A 105 21.40 6.41 -24.07
C GLY A 105 20.82 5.14 -23.42
N LEU A 106 20.61 5.12 -22.11
CA LEU A 106 19.97 4.00 -21.42
C LEU A 106 18.46 3.98 -21.69
N ARG A 107 17.97 2.93 -22.35
CA ARG A 107 16.52 2.71 -22.54
C ARG A 107 15.88 2.18 -21.25
N VAL A 108 15.28 3.08 -20.48
CA VAL A 108 14.58 2.75 -19.24
C VAL A 108 13.29 2.00 -19.53
N ARG A 109 13.13 0.82 -18.94
CA ARG A 109 11.92 0.00 -18.98
C ARG A 109 11.70 -0.69 -17.64
N PRO A 110 10.45 -0.94 -17.21
CA PRO A 110 10.18 -1.77 -16.04
C PRO A 110 10.90 -3.12 -16.14
N GLY A 111 11.43 -3.62 -15.02
CA GLY A 111 12.19 -4.87 -14.97
C GLY A 111 13.68 -4.74 -15.33
N LEU A 112 14.15 -3.57 -15.76
CA LEU A 112 15.57 -3.33 -16.03
C LEU A 112 16.38 -3.29 -14.73
N ALA A 113 17.43 -4.11 -14.64
CA ALA A 113 18.40 -4.05 -13.56
C ALA A 113 19.29 -2.82 -13.71
N VAL A 114 19.37 -2.02 -12.64
CA VAL A 114 20.11 -0.77 -12.63
C VAL A 114 20.96 -0.64 -11.38
N THR A 115 22.05 0.10 -11.52
CA THR A 115 22.78 0.66 -10.38
C THR A 115 22.41 2.11 -10.20
N TYR A 116 22.19 2.54 -8.96
CA TYR A 116 21.79 3.90 -8.63
C TYR A 116 22.46 4.42 -7.36
N SER A 117 22.50 5.75 -7.22
CA SER A 117 22.93 6.41 -5.99
C SER A 117 21.75 7.14 -5.34
N VAL A 118 21.64 7.07 -4.01
CA VAL A 118 20.57 7.76 -3.27
C VAL A 118 21.10 9.10 -2.76
N GLY A 119 20.40 10.17 -3.12
CA GLY A 119 20.61 11.51 -2.56
C GLY A 119 19.33 12.07 -1.96
N ALA A 120 19.39 13.32 -1.51
CA ALA A 120 18.21 14.07 -1.07
C ALA A 120 17.80 15.10 -2.12
N ASP A 121 16.49 15.27 -2.34
CA ASP A 121 15.92 16.39 -3.09
C ASP A 121 16.11 17.71 -2.32
N LYS A 122 15.83 18.85 -2.96
CA LYS A 122 15.94 20.19 -2.32
C LYS A 122 15.04 20.36 -1.08
N ARG A 123 14.18 19.38 -0.78
CA ARG A 123 13.22 19.34 0.34
C ARG A 123 13.54 18.22 1.33
N GLY A 124 14.68 17.54 1.20
CA GLY A 124 15.14 16.49 2.10
C GLY A 124 14.53 15.10 1.89
N ARG A 125 13.79 14.86 0.79
CA ARG A 125 13.23 13.54 0.46
C ARG A 125 14.25 12.69 -0.32
N PRO A 126 14.31 11.37 -0.09
CA PRO A 126 15.23 10.49 -0.80
C PRO A 126 14.86 10.37 -2.29
N GLU A 127 15.81 10.64 -3.17
CA GLU A 127 15.69 10.50 -4.63
C GLU A 127 16.97 9.85 -5.21
N CYS A 128 16.83 9.11 -6.32
CA CYS A 128 18.00 8.58 -7.03
C CYS A 128 18.68 9.72 -7.80
N LYS A 129 19.98 9.89 -7.60
CA LYS A 129 20.80 10.93 -8.26
C LYS A 129 21.50 10.44 -9.51
N SER A 130 21.79 9.15 -9.60
CA SER A 130 22.28 8.48 -10.81
C SER A 130 21.56 7.15 -11.00
N VAL A 131 21.29 6.76 -12.24
CA VAL A 131 20.71 5.47 -12.65
C VAL A 131 21.45 5.02 -13.91
N ALA A 132 22.18 3.92 -13.84
CA ALA A 132 22.97 3.34 -14.93
C ALA A 132 22.60 1.87 -15.14
N ALA A 133 22.85 1.34 -16.34
CA ALA A 133 22.70 -0.09 -16.59
C ALA A 133 23.67 -0.86 -15.71
N SER A 134 23.24 -1.99 -15.17
CA SER A 134 24.15 -2.90 -14.49
C SER A 134 24.66 -3.95 -15.49
N ASP A 135 25.98 -4.09 -15.63
CA ASP A 135 26.64 -5.12 -16.47
C ASP A 135 26.53 -6.55 -15.91
N ALA A 136 25.77 -6.75 -14.84
CA ALA A 136 25.43 -8.08 -14.35
C ALA A 136 24.50 -8.77 -15.35
N ALA A 137 25.10 -9.51 -16.28
CA ALA A 137 24.42 -10.35 -17.25
C ALA A 137 23.33 -11.21 -16.59
N GLY A 138 22.07 -10.95 -16.94
CA GLY A 138 20.98 -11.93 -16.91
C GLY A 138 20.81 -12.74 -15.63
N ALA A 139 20.87 -12.13 -14.44
CA ALA A 139 20.52 -12.80 -13.19
C ALA A 139 19.01 -12.66 -12.96
N GLY A 140 18.27 -13.68 -13.41
CA GLY A 140 16.83 -13.79 -13.23
C GLY A 140 16.38 -13.68 -11.78
N ALA A 141 15.17 -13.15 -11.60
CA ALA A 141 14.44 -13.10 -10.34
C ALA A 141 14.46 -14.46 -9.61
N ARG A 142 15.35 -14.60 -8.63
CA ARG A 142 15.42 -15.67 -7.61
C ARG A 142 16.19 -15.05 -6.44
N SER A 143 15.89 -15.23 -5.16
CA SER A 143 14.85 -15.94 -4.42
C SER A 143 15.23 -15.67 -2.96
N ASP A 144 14.39 -15.00 -2.17
CA ASP A 144 14.65 -14.88 -0.73
C ASP A 144 14.41 -16.23 -0.05
N ALA A 145 15.49 -16.97 0.18
CA ALA A 145 15.60 -17.95 1.26
C ALA A 145 16.69 -17.40 2.19
N LYS A 146 16.47 -17.19 3.49
CA LYS A 146 16.25 -18.28 4.44
C LYS A 146 15.75 -17.75 5.80
N SER A 147 14.59 -18.23 6.23
CA SER A 147 14.48 -18.98 7.49
C SER A 147 13.31 -19.94 7.34
N GLY A 148 13.62 -21.23 7.26
CA GLY A 148 12.68 -22.25 6.79
C GLY A 148 11.43 -22.38 7.66
N SER A 149 10.30 -22.40 6.98
CA SER A 149 9.12 -23.15 7.40
C SER A 149 8.37 -23.54 6.13
N ALA A 150 8.39 -24.83 5.79
CA ALA A 150 7.62 -25.53 4.74
C ALA A 150 6.83 -24.62 3.77
N ASP A 151 7.48 -24.14 2.71
CA ASP A 151 6.91 -23.09 1.86
C ASP A 151 5.87 -23.68 0.89
N GLY A 152 4.59 -23.45 1.19
CA GLY A 152 3.49 -23.79 0.31
C GLY A 152 3.46 -22.88 -0.92
N ALA A 153 2.74 -23.29 -1.98
CA ALA A 153 2.50 -22.44 -3.14
C ALA A 153 1.88 -21.10 -2.72
N HIS A 154 2.22 -20.01 -3.43
CA HIS A 154 1.72 -18.66 -3.17
C HIS A 154 1.09 -18.07 -4.44
N VAL A 155 0.11 -17.18 -4.27
CA VAL A 155 -0.50 -16.41 -5.35
C VAL A 155 -0.34 -14.91 -5.11
N ARG A 156 -0.19 -14.14 -6.18
CA ARG A 156 -0.15 -12.68 -6.14
C ARG A 156 -1.46 -12.10 -6.64
N LEU A 157 -2.15 -11.34 -5.78
CA LEU A 157 -3.40 -10.67 -6.11
C LEU A 157 -3.33 -9.18 -5.75
N ARG A 158 -4.15 -8.36 -6.41
CA ARG A 158 -4.35 -6.97 -6.00
C ARG A 158 -5.17 -6.94 -4.71
N CYS A 159 -4.90 -5.98 -3.85
CA CYS A 159 -5.51 -5.79 -2.54
C CYS A 159 -5.86 -4.32 -2.35
N PHE A 160 -6.94 -4.06 -1.63
CA PHE A 160 -7.23 -2.72 -1.11
C PHE A 160 -7.46 -2.77 0.39
N SER A 161 -7.33 -1.60 1.04
CA SER A 161 -7.61 -1.48 2.47
C SER A 161 -8.97 -0.82 2.73
N MET A 162 -9.68 -1.33 3.73
CA MET A 162 -10.91 -0.76 4.28
C MET A 162 -10.87 -0.81 5.82
N ASN A 163 -11.44 0.19 6.50
CA ASN A 163 -11.54 0.21 7.96
C ASN A 163 -12.86 -0.45 8.42
N GLN A 164 -12.90 -0.94 9.66
CA GLN A 164 -14.16 -1.36 10.28
C GLN A 164 -15.10 -0.16 10.49
N PRO A 165 -16.44 -0.31 10.44
CA PRO A 165 -17.19 -1.57 10.35
C PRO A 165 -17.33 -2.12 8.92
N PHE A 166 -17.10 -1.29 7.90
CA PHE A 166 -17.35 -1.62 6.51
C PHE A 166 -16.53 -2.82 6.01
N ALA A 167 -15.31 -3.00 6.51
CA ALA A 167 -14.51 -4.16 6.15
C ALA A 167 -15.16 -5.48 6.59
N GLY A 168 -15.79 -5.51 7.77
CA GLY A 168 -16.59 -6.65 8.21
C GLY A 168 -17.84 -6.83 7.33
N LEU A 169 -18.57 -5.74 7.08
CA LEU A 169 -19.80 -5.78 6.29
C LEU A 169 -19.57 -6.32 4.87
N VAL A 170 -18.48 -5.91 4.22
CA VAL A 170 -18.10 -6.44 2.90
C VAL A 170 -17.64 -7.88 2.99
N ALA A 171 -16.78 -8.24 3.95
CA ALA A 171 -16.26 -9.61 4.09
C ALA A 171 -17.33 -10.65 4.46
N HIS A 172 -18.39 -10.24 5.15
CA HIS A 172 -19.57 -11.07 5.41
C HIS A 172 -20.59 -11.06 4.26
N GLY A 173 -20.35 -10.29 3.20
CA GLY A 173 -21.24 -10.21 2.04
C GLY A 173 -22.51 -9.38 2.25
N HIS A 174 -22.59 -8.59 3.33
CA HIS A 174 -23.74 -7.72 3.59
C HIS A 174 -23.67 -6.42 2.80
N LYS A 175 -22.48 -5.78 2.76
CA LYS A 175 -22.23 -4.62 1.89
C LYS A 175 -21.85 -5.14 0.50
N THR A 176 -22.80 -5.12 -0.41
CA THR A 176 -22.67 -5.60 -1.79
C THR A 176 -22.28 -4.52 -2.79
N LEU A 177 -22.21 -3.26 -2.35
CA LEU A 177 -21.80 -2.12 -3.18
C LEU A 177 -20.70 -1.32 -2.47
N GLU A 178 -19.47 -1.34 -2.99
CA GLU A 178 -18.35 -0.54 -2.48
C GLU A 178 -18.34 0.84 -3.15
N THR A 179 -18.17 1.91 -2.37
CA THR A 179 -18.33 3.28 -2.89
C THR A 179 -17.09 4.12 -2.62
N ARG A 180 -16.59 4.84 -3.62
CA ARG A 180 -15.42 5.73 -3.50
C ARG A 180 -15.58 7.02 -4.28
N ASN A 181 -14.84 8.06 -3.89
CA ASN A 181 -14.74 9.30 -4.66
C ASN A 181 -13.70 9.22 -5.78
N GLY A 182 -12.84 8.20 -5.77
CA GLY A 182 -11.85 7.92 -6.81
C GLY A 182 -12.20 6.69 -7.63
N THR A 183 -11.47 6.50 -8.73
CA THR A 183 -11.75 5.53 -9.80
C THR A 183 -10.99 4.22 -9.69
N MET A 184 -10.49 3.84 -8.51
CA MET A 184 -9.50 2.76 -8.40
C MET A 184 -9.98 1.37 -8.82
N PHE A 185 -11.30 1.15 -8.88
CA PHE A 185 -11.91 -0.11 -9.34
C PHE A 185 -12.48 -0.03 -10.76
N MET A 186 -12.39 1.14 -11.43
CA MET A 186 -12.80 1.26 -12.83
C MET A 186 -12.02 0.27 -13.69
N GLY A 187 -12.74 -0.50 -14.52
CA GLY A 187 -12.15 -1.52 -15.38
C GLY A 187 -11.63 -2.76 -14.65
N SER A 188 -12.01 -2.97 -13.38
CA SER A 188 -11.67 -4.18 -12.60
C SER A 188 -12.82 -5.19 -12.53
N GLU A 189 -13.75 -5.13 -13.48
CA GLU A 189 -14.87 -6.06 -13.55
C GLU A 189 -14.38 -7.50 -13.79
N GLY A 190 -14.93 -8.44 -13.03
CA GLY A 190 -14.51 -9.84 -13.02
C GLY A 190 -13.19 -10.09 -12.29
N GLU A 191 -12.52 -9.05 -11.80
CA GLU A 191 -11.26 -9.23 -11.09
C GLU A 191 -11.47 -9.71 -9.65
N MET A 192 -10.61 -10.64 -9.23
CA MET A 192 -10.50 -11.06 -7.84
C MET A 192 -9.51 -10.15 -7.10
N VAL A 193 -9.97 -9.53 -6.01
CA VAL A 193 -9.15 -8.65 -5.17
C VAL A 193 -9.21 -9.08 -3.71
N LEU A 194 -8.11 -8.84 -3.01
CA LEU A 194 -7.99 -9.07 -1.58
C LEU A 194 -8.46 -7.86 -0.77
N LEU A 195 -9.00 -8.13 0.42
CA LEU A 195 -9.41 -7.13 1.38
C LEU A 195 -8.48 -7.13 2.59
N HIS A 196 -7.78 -6.02 2.78
CA HIS A 196 -7.03 -5.72 3.99
C HIS A 196 -7.88 -4.88 4.95
N VAL A 197 -7.86 -5.23 6.23
CA VAL A 197 -8.55 -4.48 7.28
C VAL A 197 -7.60 -3.46 7.91
N GLY A 198 -7.90 -2.18 7.81
CA GLY A 198 -7.13 -1.12 8.45
C GLY A 198 -7.23 -1.14 9.98
N ARG A 199 -6.22 -0.59 10.65
CA ARG A 199 -6.14 -0.56 12.13
C ARG A 199 -7.13 0.39 12.79
N ARG A 200 -7.76 1.28 12.04
CA ARG A 200 -8.70 2.30 12.55
C ARG A 200 -10.13 1.86 12.37
N THR A 201 -11.04 2.45 13.14
CA THR A 201 -12.48 2.40 12.89
C THR A 201 -12.85 3.65 12.10
N TYR A 202 -13.65 3.48 11.05
CA TYR A 202 -14.22 4.57 10.29
C TYR A 202 -15.29 5.27 11.15
N PRO A 203 -15.23 6.61 11.30
CA PRO A 203 -16.10 7.34 12.21
C PRO A 203 -17.44 7.70 11.53
N ASP A 204 -18.26 6.71 11.20
CA ASP A 204 -19.56 6.96 10.55
C ASP A 204 -20.66 7.38 11.55
N GLY A 205 -20.35 7.44 12.85
CA GLY A 205 -21.31 7.81 13.89
C GLY A 205 -22.42 6.77 14.12
N GLY A 206 -22.25 5.52 13.66
CA GLY A 206 -23.27 4.49 13.79
C GLY A 206 -24.40 4.56 12.75
N LYS A 207 -24.25 5.39 11.70
CA LYS A 207 -25.19 5.50 10.59
C LYS A 207 -25.44 4.16 9.89
N HIS A 208 -24.41 3.33 9.75
CA HIS A 208 -24.55 1.96 9.23
C HIS A 208 -25.56 1.12 10.05
N LEU A 209 -25.59 1.27 11.37
CA LEU A 209 -26.51 0.55 12.25
C LEU A 209 -27.96 0.97 12.01
N ASP A 210 -28.21 2.26 11.80
CA ASP A 210 -29.55 2.75 11.47
C ASP A 210 -30.06 2.15 10.16
N ILE A 211 -29.22 2.18 9.12
CA ILE A 211 -29.55 1.60 7.81
C ILE A 211 -29.84 0.09 7.93
N MET A 212 -29.02 -0.65 8.68
CA MET A 212 -29.22 -2.08 8.90
C MET A 212 -30.53 -2.38 9.65
N ARG A 213 -30.83 -1.63 10.72
CA ARG A 213 -32.09 -1.77 11.47
C ARG A 213 -33.30 -1.48 10.61
N ARG A 214 -33.23 -0.41 9.83
CA ARG A 214 -34.29 -0.02 8.90
C ARG A 214 -34.52 -1.08 7.82
N ALA A 215 -33.47 -1.75 7.37
CA ALA A 215 -33.54 -2.89 6.48
C ALA A 215 -34.02 -4.19 7.14
N GLY A 216 -34.33 -4.16 8.45
CA GLY A 216 -34.86 -5.31 9.19
C GLY A 216 -33.80 -6.32 9.63
N VAL A 217 -32.51 -5.97 9.63
CA VAL A 217 -31.45 -6.86 10.11
C VAL A 217 -31.56 -6.98 11.64
N ALA A 218 -31.58 -8.23 12.15
CA ALA A 218 -31.64 -8.50 13.58
C ALA A 218 -30.39 -7.97 14.32
N GLU A 219 -30.52 -7.51 15.57
CA GLU A 219 -29.38 -6.97 16.34
C GLU A 219 -28.23 -7.97 16.52
N GLU A 220 -28.55 -9.27 16.65
CA GLU A 220 -27.54 -10.32 16.72
C GLU A 220 -26.71 -10.39 15.42
N ASP A 221 -27.38 -10.31 14.27
CA ASP A 221 -26.72 -10.26 12.97
C ASP A 221 -25.95 -8.96 12.78
N ILE A 222 -26.47 -7.81 13.20
CA ILE A 222 -25.73 -6.54 13.19
C ILE A 222 -24.41 -6.68 13.96
N GLY A 223 -24.46 -7.26 15.16
CA GLY A 223 -23.28 -7.52 15.98
C GLY A 223 -22.27 -8.44 15.29
N ARG A 224 -22.73 -9.48 14.61
CA ARG A 224 -21.90 -10.43 13.85
C ARG A 224 -21.29 -9.80 12.60
N LEU A 225 -22.09 -9.11 11.79
CA LEU A 225 -21.72 -8.55 10.49
C LEU A 225 -20.77 -7.35 10.59
N THR A 226 -20.80 -6.62 11.70
CA THR A 226 -19.93 -5.44 11.94
C THR A 226 -18.59 -5.80 12.60
N ARG A 227 -18.31 -7.09 12.82
CA ARG A 227 -17.10 -7.58 13.50
C ARG A 227 -16.34 -8.59 12.65
N LEU A 228 -15.05 -8.73 12.97
CA LEU A 228 -14.23 -9.81 12.42
C LEU A 228 -14.50 -11.11 13.19
N PRO A 229 -14.58 -12.27 12.50
CA PRO A 229 -14.69 -13.56 13.16
C PRO A 229 -13.40 -13.90 13.92
N ARG A 230 -13.50 -14.87 14.83
CA ARG A 230 -12.36 -15.34 15.61
C ARG A 230 -11.22 -15.76 14.68
N GLY A 231 -9.99 -15.35 15.02
CA GLY A 231 -8.80 -15.64 14.22
C GLY A 231 -8.45 -14.56 13.19
N PHE A 232 -9.33 -13.59 12.97
CA PHE A 232 -9.09 -12.45 12.08
C PHE A 232 -9.04 -11.15 12.89
N ASP A 233 -8.10 -10.29 12.53
CA ASP A 233 -7.79 -9.05 13.22
C ASP A 233 -7.52 -7.91 12.24
N ARG A 234 -7.45 -6.70 12.78
CA ARG A 234 -7.06 -5.52 12.03
C ARG A 234 -5.57 -5.57 11.69
N GLY A 235 -5.18 -5.00 10.56
CA GLY A 235 -3.81 -5.05 10.03
C GLY A 235 -3.49 -6.39 9.36
N GLN A 236 -4.50 -7.01 8.77
CA GLN A 236 -4.40 -8.29 8.07
C GLN A 236 -5.18 -8.23 6.76
N VAL A 237 -4.76 -9.01 5.77
CA VAL A 237 -5.63 -9.43 4.67
C VAL A 237 -6.52 -10.55 5.18
N VAL A 238 -7.83 -10.40 5.00
CA VAL A 238 -8.82 -11.26 5.66
C VAL A 238 -9.78 -11.95 4.70
N ALA A 239 -10.01 -11.37 3.52
CA ALA A 239 -11.00 -11.87 2.57
C ALA A 239 -10.55 -11.67 1.13
N ILE A 240 -11.17 -12.44 0.24
CA ILE A 240 -11.12 -12.28 -1.21
C ILE A 240 -12.51 -11.88 -1.72
N LEU A 241 -12.54 -11.03 -2.74
CA LEU A 241 -13.75 -10.47 -3.34
C LEU A 241 -13.66 -10.62 -4.85
N GLU A 242 -14.78 -10.86 -5.50
CA GLU A 242 -14.92 -10.71 -6.94
C GLU A 242 -15.68 -9.41 -7.22
N LEU A 243 -15.09 -8.52 -8.01
CA LEU A 243 -15.67 -7.23 -8.35
C LEU A 243 -16.51 -7.34 -9.61
N GLY A 244 -17.61 -6.60 -9.64
CA GLY A 244 -18.40 -6.37 -10.84
C GLY A 244 -18.11 -4.99 -11.44
N GLU A 245 -19.03 -4.53 -12.28
CA GLU A 245 -18.96 -3.21 -12.89
C GLU A 245 -18.85 -2.09 -11.84
N THR A 246 -18.15 -1.02 -12.22
CA THR A 246 -18.09 0.24 -11.46
C THR A 246 -18.83 1.32 -12.22
N GLU A 247 -19.86 1.88 -11.60
CA GLU A 247 -20.71 2.92 -12.17
C GLU A 247 -20.51 4.25 -11.44
N LEU A 248 -20.71 5.36 -12.14
CA LEU A 248 -20.79 6.69 -11.53
C LEU A 248 -22.26 6.98 -11.21
N LEU A 249 -22.58 7.07 -9.92
CA LEU A 249 -23.92 7.37 -9.45
C LEU A 249 -24.09 8.88 -9.22
N ASP A 250 -25.24 9.41 -9.64
CA ASP A 250 -25.65 10.76 -9.28
C ASP A 250 -26.09 10.85 -7.81
N ARG A 251 -26.44 12.05 -7.34
CA ARG A 251 -26.86 12.23 -5.94
C ARG A 251 -28.21 11.58 -5.66
N GLU A 252 -29.16 11.68 -6.57
CA GLU A 252 -30.52 11.18 -6.37
C GLU A 252 -30.51 9.66 -6.19
N THR A 253 -29.81 8.96 -7.08
CA THR A 253 -29.62 7.51 -7.05
C THR A 253 -28.93 7.06 -5.75
N ARG A 254 -27.89 7.77 -5.31
CA ARG A 254 -27.19 7.46 -4.05
C ARG A 254 -28.06 7.57 -2.81
N CYS A 255 -29.09 8.42 -2.83
CA CYS A 255 -30.01 8.63 -1.72
C CYS A 255 -31.21 7.68 -1.74
N THR A 256 -31.27 6.74 -2.68
CA THR A 256 -32.32 5.71 -2.69
C THR A 256 -32.05 4.66 -1.61
N HIS A 257 -33.11 4.16 -0.97
CA HIS A 257 -32.97 3.16 0.11
C HIS A 257 -32.24 1.90 -0.34
N ASP A 258 -32.41 1.48 -1.59
CA ASP A 258 -31.75 0.31 -2.15
C ASP A 258 -30.24 0.49 -2.21
N ILE A 259 -29.77 1.65 -2.70
CA ILE A 259 -28.34 1.97 -2.76
C ILE A 259 -27.75 2.16 -1.37
N GLU A 260 -28.45 2.87 -0.48
CA GLU A 260 -28.01 3.06 0.90
C GLU A 260 -27.90 1.72 1.65
N HIS A 261 -28.85 0.81 1.44
CA HIS A 261 -28.81 -0.54 1.98
C HIS A 261 -27.62 -1.34 1.44
N GLN A 262 -27.44 -1.42 0.12
CA GLN A 262 -26.34 -2.16 -0.51
C GLN A 262 -24.96 -1.61 -0.12
N ALA A 263 -24.85 -0.29 0.04
CA ALA A 263 -23.62 0.38 0.46
C ALA A 263 -23.45 0.45 1.98
N CYS A 264 -24.50 0.19 2.75
CA CYS A 264 -24.59 0.38 4.20
C CYS A 264 -24.15 1.80 4.65
N ALA A 265 -24.42 2.81 3.83
CA ALA A 265 -24.05 4.20 4.06
C ALA A 265 -25.11 5.12 3.44
N TYR A 266 -25.37 6.29 4.02
CA TYR A 266 -26.29 7.24 3.40
C TYR A 266 -25.68 7.87 2.15
N GLY A 267 -26.55 8.32 1.26
CA GLY A 267 -26.15 8.91 -0.03
C GLY A 267 -25.13 10.04 0.12
N ASP A 268 -25.30 10.95 1.08
CA ASP A 268 -24.37 12.07 1.27
C ASP A 268 -23.04 11.67 1.95
N ASP A 269 -22.97 10.50 2.58
CA ASP A 269 -21.76 9.98 3.25
C ASP A 269 -20.94 9.00 2.38
N MET A 270 -21.52 8.52 1.28
CA MET A 270 -20.88 7.55 0.38
C MET A 270 -20.17 8.21 -0.81
N GLY A 271 -19.26 7.46 -1.43
CA GLY A 271 -18.59 7.88 -2.67
C GLY A 271 -19.51 7.81 -3.90
N LYS A 272 -19.12 8.51 -4.98
CA LYS A 272 -19.88 8.55 -6.24
C LYS A 272 -19.60 7.41 -7.21
N TYR A 273 -18.42 6.78 -7.15
CA TYR A 273 -18.11 5.59 -7.92
C TYR A 273 -18.49 4.37 -7.11
N ALA A 274 -19.48 3.62 -7.58
CA ALA A 274 -20.04 2.46 -6.92
C ALA A 274 -19.64 1.19 -7.67
N THR A 275 -18.93 0.30 -7.01
CA THR A 275 -18.43 -0.97 -7.54
C THR A 275 -19.21 -2.11 -6.92
N ARG A 276 -19.80 -2.97 -7.76
CA ARG A 276 -20.49 -4.17 -7.27
C ARG A 276 -19.50 -5.16 -6.67
N VAL A 277 -19.84 -5.73 -5.52
CA VAL A 277 -19.14 -6.88 -4.93
C VAL A 277 -19.98 -8.12 -5.25
N LEU A 278 -19.57 -8.91 -6.23
CA LEU A 278 -20.35 -10.04 -6.75
C LEU A 278 -20.37 -11.22 -5.79
N ARG A 279 -19.22 -11.51 -5.19
CA ARG A 279 -19.08 -12.49 -4.11
C ARG A 279 -17.88 -12.17 -3.25
N THR A 280 -17.88 -12.73 -2.05
CA THR A 280 -16.78 -12.64 -1.08
C THR A 280 -16.59 -13.96 -0.36
N ALA A 281 -15.39 -14.20 0.14
CA ALA A 281 -15.10 -15.25 1.09
C ALA A 281 -13.97 -14.82 2.04
N TRP A 282 -14.09 -15.21 3.30
CA TRP A 282 -12.97 -15.16 4.25
C TRP A 282 -11.85 -16.06 3.76
N LEU A 283 -10.60 -15.60 3.85
CA LEU A 283 -9.44 -16.47 3.61
C LEU A 283 -9.43 -17.61 4.63
N SER A 284 -8.87 -18.76 4.31
CA SER A 284 -8.73 -19.87 5.28
C SER A 284 -7.80 -19.51 6.45
N SER A 285 -6.88 -18.56 6.21
CA SER A 285 -6.04 -17.95 7.24
C SER A 285 -5.71 -16.49 6.87
N PRO A 286 -5.64 -15.56 7.84
CA PRO A 286 -5.31 -14.17 7.56
C PRO A 286 -3.82 -14.01 7.22
N VAL A 287 -3.51 -12.95 6.47
CA VAL A 287 -2.12 -12.57 6.16
C VAL A 287 -1.78 -11.23 6.83
N PRO A 288 -1.01 -11.21 7.93
CA PRO A 288 -0.65 -9.98 8.63
C PRO A 288 0.25 -9.08 7.79
N MET A 289 -0.17 -7.83 7.59
CA MET A 289 0.63 -6.84 6.87
C MET A 289 0.19 -5.41 7.15
N ARG A 290 0.96 -4.43 6.67
CA ARG A 290 0.52 -3.04 6.64
C ARG A 290 -0.21 -2.75 5.32
N GLY A 291 -1.43 -2.27 5.41
CA GLY A 291 -2.15 -1.75 4.23
C GLY A 291 -1.44 -0.56 3.59
N GLN A 292 -1.71 -0.36 2.30
CA GLN A 292 -1.19 0.74 1.49
C GLN A 292 -2.33 1.55 0.87
N PRO A 293 -2.10 2.81 0.45
CA PRO A 293 -3.08 3.57 -0.30
C PRO A 293 -3.39 2.93 -1.66
N GLY A 294 -4.64 3.03 -2.13
CA GLY A 294 -5.06 2.53 -3.44
C GLY A 294 -5.09 1.00 -3.54
N LEU A 295 -4.94 0.49 -4.78
CA LEU A 295 -4.74 -0.93 -5.06
C LEU A 295 -3.26 -1.24 -5.01
N PHE A 296 -2.89 -2.30 -4.28
CA PHE A 296 -1.51 -2.76 -4.14
C PHE A 296 -1.43 -4.28 -4.26
N ASN A 297 -0.30 -4.82 -4.70
CA ASN A 297 -0.12 -6.26 -4.85
C ASN A 297 0.26 -6.91 -3.52
N VAL A 298 -0.32 -8.07 -3.24
CA VAL A 298 -0.02 -8.89 -2.06
C VAL A 298 0.25 -10.32 -2.50
N GLN A 299 1.26 -10.95 -1.90
CA GLN A 299 1.44 -12.39 -1.99
C GLN A 299 0.75 -13.04 -0.80
N VAL A 300 -0.12 -14.01 -1.07
CA VAL A 300 -0.80 -14.80 -0.05
C VAL A 300 -0.55 -16.29 -0.32
N PRO A 301 -0.43 -17.13 0.70
CA PRO A 301 -0.36 -18.58 0.51
C PRO A 301 -1.58 -19.06 -0.29
N LEU A 302 -1.36 -19.92 -1.28
CA LEU A 302 -2.45 -20.52 -2.06
C LEU A 302 -3.40 -21.30 -1.16
N ALA A 303 -2.89 -21.94 -0.10
CA ALA A 303 -3.68 -22.62 0.92
C ALA A 303 -4.58 -21.68 1.75
N ALA A 304 -4.34 -20.36 1.72
CA ALA A 304 -5.22 -19.38 2.34
C ALA A 304 -6.40 -19.00 1.44
N ILE A 305 -6.36 -19.34 0.15
CA ILE A 305 -7.46 -19.09 -0.79
C ILE A 305 -8.58 -20.12 -0.52
N PRO A 306 -9.84 -19.69 -0.38
CA PRO A 306 -10.94 -20.61 -0.09
C PRO A 306 -11.25 -21.54 -1.26
N ASP A 307 -11.78 -22.72 -0.95
CA ASP A 307 -12.23 -23.68 -1.95
C ASP A 307 -13.22 -23.03 -2.94
N GLY A 308 -13.10 -23.39 -4.22
CA GLY A 308 -13.95 -22.84 -5.29
C GLY A 308 -13.53 -21.47 -5.84
N TRP A 309 -12.50 -20.83 -5.25
CA TRP A 309 -11.90 -19.59 -5.78
C TRP A 309 -10.70 -19.91 -6.67
N LYS A 310 -10.95 -19.98 -7.99
CA LYS A 310 -9.90 -20.22 -8.99
C LYS A 310 -9.11 -18.94 -9.26
N VAL A 311 -8.05 -18.75 -8.49
CA VAL A 311 -7.04 -17.72 -8.75
C VAL A 311 -6.02 -18.27 -9.73
N ARG A 312 -5.66 -17.52 -10.77
CA ARG A 312 -4.61 -17.96 -11.71
C ARG A 312 -3.25 -17.87 -11.00
N ASP A 313 -2.46 -18.94 -11.08
CA ASP A 313 -1.08 -18.92 -10.60
C ASP A 313 -0.33 -17.78 -11.28
N GLY A 314 0.27 -16.91 -10.47
CA GLY A 314 0.94 -15.69 -10.92
C GLY A 314 2.27 -15.92 -11.64
N THR A 315 2.54 -17.09 -12.21
CA THR A 315 3.63 -17.26 -13.18
C THR A 315 3.17 -16.74 -14.54
N VAL A 316 3.29 -15.43 -14.74
CA VAL A 316 3.28 -14.86 -16.09
C VAL A 316 4.61 -15.25 -16.75
N THR A 317 4.61 -16.33 -17.53
CA THR A 317 5.65 -16.55 -18.55
C THR A 317 5.43 -15.52 -19.65
N GLN A 318 6.48 -14.79 -20.01
CA GLN A 318 6.49 -13.90 -21.18
C GLN A 318 6.07 -14.70 -22.42
N GLY A 319 4.90 -14.39 -22.97
CA GLY A 319 4.57 -14.72 -24.36
C GLY A 319 5.24 -13.67 -25.23
N SER A 320 6.27 -14.08 -25.97
CA SER A 320 6.82 -13.37 -27.12
C SER A 320 5.69 -13.10 -28.11
N SER A 321 5.49 -11.83 -28.45
CA SER A 321 4.72 -11.45 -29.63
C SER A 321 5.60 -11.70 -30.85
N ASP A 322 5.50 -12.90 -31.42
CA ASP A 322 5.88 -13.15 -32.80
C ASP A 322 4.61 -13.58 -33.55
N ASP A 323 4.33 -12.83 -34.61
CA ASP A 323 3.56 -13.18 -35.81
C ASP A 323 2.10 -13.65 -35.67
N VAL A 324 1.17 -12.78 -36.07
CA VAL A 324 -0.08 -13.22 -36.70
C VAL A 324 -0.22 -12.45 -38.01
N SER A 325 0.24 -13.09 -39.08
CA SER A 325 -0.13 -12.80 -40.46
C SER A 325 -1.60 -13.14 -40.69
N GLU A 326 -2.30 -12.24 -41.39
CA GLU A 326 -3.58 -12.50 -42.05
C GLU A 326 -3.56 -13.83 -42.82
N THR A 327 -4.59 -14.65 -42.66
CA THR A 327 -5.27 -15.33 -43.76
C THR A 327 -6.57 -15.98 -43.27
N ASP A 328 -7.65 -15.55 -43.92
CA ASP A 328 -8.89 -16.26 -44.24
C ASP A 328 -9.19 -17.57 -43.53
N LEU A 329 -10.33 -17.63 -42.83
CA LEU A 329 -11.25 -18.77 -42.95
C LEU A 329 -12.70 -18.30 -42.75
N VAL A 330 -13.36 -18.13 -43.88
CA VAL A 330 -14.81 -18.09 -44.05
C VAL A 330 -15.41 -19.40 -43.54
N PHE A 331 -16.46 -19.35 -42.72
CA PHE A 331 -17.39 -20.46 -42.58
C PHE A 331 -18.82 -19.94 -42.70
N GLU A 332 -19.46 -20.43 -43.76
CA GLU A 332 -20.89 -20.37 -44.05
C GLU A 332 -21.72 -20.96 -42.90
N PHE A 333 -22.90 -20.39 -42.70
CA PHE A 333 -24.03 -21.10 -42.11
C PHE A 333 -25.19 -21.00 -43.11
N GLU A 334 -25.43 -22.09 -43.84
CA GLU A 334 -26.75 -22.42 -44.41
C GLU A 334 -27.50 -23.21 -43.33
N VAL A 335 -28.67 -22.74 -42.89
CA VAL A 335 -30.03 -23.12 -43.34
C VAL A 335 -31.01 -22.14 -42.70
#